data_AF-A0A533B8A6-F1
#
_entry.id   AF-A0A533B8A6-F1
#
_cell.length_a   1.000
_cell.length_b   1.000
_cell.length_c   1.000
_cell.angle_alpha   90.00
_cell.angle_beta   90.00
_cell.angle_gamma   90.00
#
_symmetry.space_group_name_H-M   'P 1'
#
loop_
_entity.id
_entity.type
_entity.pdbx_description
1 polymer ?
#
loop_
_entity_poly.entity_id
_entity_poly.type
_entity_poly.pdbx_seq_one_letter_code
_entity_poly.pdbx_strand_id
1 'polypeptide(L)' 'MKHDLEIEVRKRALVLRPHLCQVYRLEDLVKRMTPRNVHKEVDFGGPVGREVL' A
#
# COMPACT_ATOMS: atom_id res chain seq x y z
N MET A 1 5.19 3.53 -0.29
CA MET A 1 5.02 2.38 0.63
C MET A 1 6.36 1.68 0.73
N LYS A 2 7.00 1.66 1.90
CA LYS A 2 8.11 0.75 2.12
C LYS A 2 7.50 -0.62 2.31
N HIS A 3 7.89 -1.58 1.48
CA HIS A 3 7.62 -2.99 1.77
C HIS A 3 8.63 -3.38 2.82
N ASP A 4 8.23 -3.28 4.08
CA ASP A 4 9.08 -3.70 5.17
C ASP A 4 9.29 -5.23 5.01
N LEU A 5 10.54 -5.65 5.09
CA LEU A 5 10.95 -7.05 4.97
C LEU A 5 11.74 -7.43 6.22
N GLU A 6 11.28 -8.46 6.93
CA GLU A 6 12.06 -9.03 8.02
C GLU A 6 13.08 -10.01 7.42
N ILE A 7 14.36 -9.81 7.74
CA ILE A 7 15.48 -10.61 7.24
C ILE A 7 16.14 -11.30 8.44
N GLU A 8 16.17 -12.64 8.43
CA GLU A 8 16.79 -13.44 9.50
C GLU A 8 17.66 -14.56 8.90
N VAL A 9 18.83 -14.84 9.50
CA VAL A 9 19.66 -16.00 9.14
C VAL A 9 19.43 -17.12 10.15
N ARG A 10 18.91 -18.27 9.70
CA ARG A 10 18.71 -19.47 10.53
C ARG A 10 19.48 -20.66 9.98
N LYS A 11 20.41 -21.21 10.76
CA LYS A 11 21.09 -22.50 10.47
C LYS A 11 21.55 -22.65 9.01
N ARG A 12 22.22 -21.61 8.47
CA ARG A 12 22.70 -21.49 7.06
C ARG A 12 21.65 -21.18 5.99
N ALA A 13 20.40 -20.90 6.35
CA ALA A 13 19.39 -20.39 5.45
C ALA A 13 19.13 -18.90 5.70
N LEU A 14 19.04 -18.12 4.61
CA LEU A 14 18.51 -16.76 4.65
C LEU A 14 16.98 -16.84 4.56
N VAL A 15 16.29 -16.37 5.59
CA VAL A 15 14.83 -16.33 5.66
C VAL A 15 14.38 -14.90 5.45
N LEU A 16 13.56 -14.69 4.42
CA LEU A 16 12.93 -13.41 4.10
C LEU A 16 11.43 -13.54 4.43
N ARG A 17 10.93 -12.75 5.38
CA ARG A 17 9.50 -12.70 5.68
C ARG A 17 8.92 -11.36 5.24
N PRO A 18 8.01 -11.33 4.25
CA PRO A 18 7.27 -10.11 3.99
C PRO A 18 6.46 -9.77 5.23
N HIS A 19 6.47 -8.50 5.65
CA HIS A 19 5.52 -8.08 6.68
C HIS A 19 4.11 -8.35 6.18
N LEU A 20 3.35 -9.11 6.97
CA LEU A 20 2.01 -9.57 6.63
C LEU A 20 1.14 -8.37 6.24
N CYS A 21 0.37 -8.53 5.16
CA CYS A 21 -0.64 -7.59 4.73
C CYS A 21 -1.49 -7.18 5.93
N GLN A 22 -1.59 -5.87 6.18
CA GLN A 22 -2.55 -5.38 7.17
C GLN A 22 -3.95 -5.82 6.74
N VAL A 23 -4.59 -6.65 7.56
CA VAL A 23 -5.97 -7.04 7.35
C VAL A 23 -6.83 -5.91 7.89
N TYR A 24 -7.47 -5.16 6.99
CA TYR A 24 -8.40 -4.10 7.37
C TYR A 24 -9.84 -4.58 7.21
N ARG A 25 -10.69 -4.23 8.16
CA ARG A 25 -12.14 -4.31 7.97
C ARG A 25 -12.64 -2.98 7.45
N LEU A 26 -13.61 -3.02 6.53
CA LEU A 26 -14.19 -1.81 5.95
C LEU A 26 -14.71 -0.84 7.03
N GLU A 27 -15.39 -1.37 8.04
CA GLU A 27 -15.92 -0.62 9.18
C GLU A 27 -14.84 0.15 9.96
N ASP A 28 -13.65 -0.45 10.13
CA ASP A 28 -12.53 0.17 10.85
C ASP A 28 -11.94 1.35 10.06
N LEU A 29 -11.97 1.27 8.73
CA LEU A 29 -11.49 2.33 7.84
C LEU A 29 -12.50 3.49 7.79
N VAL A 30 -13.77 3.18 7.54
CA VAL A 30 -14.83 4.20 7.39
C VAL A 30 -15.03 4.96 8.69
N LYS A 31 -14.97 4.30 9.86
CA LYS A 31 -15.11 4.96 11.17
C LYS A 31 -14.02 6.00 11.46
N ARG A 32 -12.85 5.91 10.80
CA ARG A 32 -11.75 6.87 10.96
C ARG A 32 -11.88 8.08 10.02
N MET A 33 -12.83 8.09 9.09
CA MET A 33 -13.10 9.25 8.24
C MET A 33 -13.72 10.38 9.07
N THR A 34 -13.19 11.59 8.90
CA THR A 34 -13.65 12.82 9.57
C THR A 34 -13.74 13.93 8.55
N PRO A 35 -14.57 14.97 8.76
CA PRO A 35 -14.65 16.10 7.83
C PRO A 35 -13.30 16.80 7.55
N ARG A 36 -12.32 16.64 8.45
CA ARG A 36 -10.97 17.22 8.35
C ARG A 36 -10.01 16.37 7.51
N ASN A 37 -10.29 15.09 7.28
CA ASN A 37 -9.44 14.17 6.50
C ASN A 37 -10.11 13.65 5.22
N VAL A 38 -11.27 14.19 4.84
CA VAL A 38 -11.90 13.89 3.55
C VAL A 38 -11.06 14.52 2.45
N HIS A 39 -10.57 13.68 1.54
CA HIS A 39 -9.83 14.11 0.35
C HIS A 39 -10.82 14.41 -0.77
N LYS A 40 -10.56 15.48 -1.54
CA LYS A 40 -11.27 15.73 -2.79
C LYS A 40 -10.80 14.76 -3.86
N GLU A 41 -11.62 14.60 -4.89
CA GLU A 41 -11.19 13.93 -6.12
C GLU A 41 -9.92 14.59 -6.67
N VAL A 42 -9.01 13.75 -7.15
CA VAL A 42 -7.75 14.16 -7.77
C VAL A 42 -7.88 13.95 -9.27
N ASP A 43 -7.63 14.99 -10.06
CA ASP A 43 -7.52 14.89 -11.50
C ASP A 43 -6.19 14.22 -11.86
N PHE A 44 -6.27 13.05 -12.51
CA PHE A 44 -5.10 12.29 -12.96
C PHE A 44 -4.53 12.81 -14.28
N GLY A 45 -5.21 13.75 -14.94
CA GLY A 45 -4.85 14.26 -16.26
C GLY A 45 -5.15 13.28 -17.39
N GLY A 46 -4.80 13.70 -18.61
CA GLY A 46 -4.93 12.86 -19.80
C GLY A 46 -3.83 11.77 -19.89
N PRO A 47 -3.98 10.81 -20.81
CA PRO A 47 -2.97 9.79 -21.04
C PRO A 47 -1.62 10.42 -21.44
N VAL A 48 -0.54 9.95 -20.82
CA VAL A 48 0.84 10.40 -21.10
C VAL A 48 1.66 9.39 -21.92
N GLY A 49 1.02 8.27 -22.32
CA GLY A 49 1.65 7.21 -23.11
C GLY A 49 1.92 7.64 -24.56
N ARG A 50 2.97 7.08 -25.16
CA ARG A 50 3.28 7.21 -26.60
C ARG A 50 2.95 5.92 -27.34
N GLU A 51 1.80 5.32 -27.03
CA GLU A 51 1.34 4.15 -27.77
C GLU A 51 1.03 4.63 -29.19
N VAL A 52 1.92 4.31 -30.12
CA VAL A 52 1.77 4.62 -31.54
C VAL A 52 0.61 3.78 -32.06
N LEU A 53 -0.35 4.42 -32.72
CA LEU A 53 -1.47 3.76 -33.42
C LEU A 53 -0.98 2.77 -34.47
#